data_AF-A0A7W0Y9P4-F1
#
_entry.id   AF-A0A7W0Y9P4-F1
#
_cell.length_a   1.000
_cell.length_b   1.000
_cell.length_c   1.000
_cell.angle_alpha   90.00
_cell.angle_beta   90.00
_cell.angle_gamma   90.00
#
_symmetry.space_group_name_H-M   'P 1'
#
loop_
_entity.id
_entity.type
_entity.pdbx_description
1 polymer ?
#
loop_
_entity_poly.entity_id
_entity_poly.type
_entity_poly.pdbx_seq_one_letter_code
_entity_poly.pdbx_strand_id
1 'polypeptide(L)'
;MGRKRPERTERRTRERAARQLVRDREKLAALSPGGGETHPIVVTSSAVIDVRINAMPCPQCEGQYRLVEHAAPGAGLRKVDVTCRLCGVSRVLWFRLAPVDEPN
;
A
#
# COMPACT_ATOMS: atom_id res chain seq x y z
N MET A 1 -15.28 43.83 21.68
CA MET A 1 -14.81 43.38 20.34
C MET A 1 -14.18 42.00 20.48
N GLY A 2 -14.82 40.92 20.03
CA GLY A 2 -14.34 39.55 20.27
C GLY A 2 -14.32 38.70 19.01
N ARG A 3 -13.40 38.97 18.08
CA ARG A 3 -13.20 38.12 16.90
C ARG A 3 -11.71 37.95 16.61
N LYS A 4 -11.08 37.00 17.29
CA LYS A 4 -9.81 36.38 16.89
C LYS A 4 -9.94 34.87 17.03
N ARG A 5 -10.65 34.22 16.10
CA ARG A 5 -10.69 32.75 15.97
C ARG A 5 -10.65 32.18 14.53
N PRO A 6 -10.22 32.91 13.46
CA PRO A 6 -10.12 32.30 12.13
C PRO A 6 -9.01 31.23 12.07
N GLU A 7 -7.84 31.48 12.66
CA GLU A 7 -6.68 30.57 12.60
C GLU A 7 -6.95 29.17 13.18
N ARG A 8 -7.69 29.08 14.30
CA ARG A 8 -8.03 27.78 14.91
C ARG A 8 -8.98 26.97 14.03
N THR A 9 -9.93 27.65 13.38
CA THR A 9 -10.91 27.02 12.50
C THR A 9 -10.23 26.57 11.21
N GLU A 10 -9.41 27.43 10.60
CA GLU A 10 -8.61 27.09 9.40
C GLU A 10 -7.65 25.93 9.66
N ARG A 11 -6.96 25.91 10.80
CA ARG A 11 -6.08 24.80 11.17
C ARG A 11 -6.84 23.48 11.24
N ARG A 12 -8.02 23.46 11.89
CA ARG A 12 -8.88 22.27 11.97
C ARG A 12 -9.38 21.83 10.61
N THR A 13 -9.72 22.76 9.72
CA THR A 13 -10.17 22.43 8.35
C THR A 13 -9.04 21.81 7.54
N ARG A 14 -7.81 22.36 7.62
CA ARG A 14 -6.61 21.79 6.97
C ARG A 14 -6.28 20.39 7.50
N GLU A 15 -6.32 20.20 8.83
CA GLU A 15 -6.11 18.88 9.45
C GLU A 15 -7.15 17.86 8.97
N ARG A 16 -8.42 18.24 8.83
CA ARG A 16 -9.48 17.36 8.29
C ARG A 16 -9.26 17.03 6.82
N ALA A 17 -8.92 18.03 6.00
CA ALA A 17 -8.63 17.82 4.58
C ALA A 17 -7.44 16.86 4.38
N ALA A 18 -6.37 17.03 5.16
CA ALA A 18 -5.22 16.13 5.14
C ALA A 18 -5.61 14.67 5.50
N ARG A 19 -6.45 14.48 6.54
CA ARG A 19 -6.96 13.15 6.91
C ARG A 19 -7.83 12.54 5.82
N GLN A 20 -8.66 13.36 5.17
CA GLN A 20 -9.51 12.91 4.07
C GLN A 20 -8.67 12.47 2.87
N LEU A 21 -7.66 13.26 2.49
CA LEU A 21 -6.73 12.92 1.42
C LEU A 21 -6.00 11.61 1.68
N VAL A 22 -5.56 11.37 2.92
CA VAL A 22 -4.95 10.07 3.29
C VAL A 22 -5.93 8.94 3.06
N ARG A 23 -7.16 9.03 3.60
CA ARG A 23 -8.19 7.99 3.44
C ARG A 23 -8.50 7.69 1.98
N ASP A 24 -8.61 8.71 1.16
CA ASP A 24 -8.93 8.53 -0.26
C ASP A 24 -7.76 7.87 -1.02
N ARG A 25 -6.51 8.20 -0.67
CA ARG A 25 -5.33 7.47 -1.19
C ARG A 25 -5.31 6.01 -0.75
N GLU A 26 -5.74 5.69 0.47
CA GLU A 26 -5.82 4.29 0.92
C GLU A 26 -6.86 3.49 0.15
N LYS A 27 -8.03 4.08 -0.11
CA LYS A 27 -9.08 3.45 -0.92
C LYS A 27 -8.61 3.19 -2.35
N LEU A 28 -7.96 4.18 -2.97
CA LEU A 28 -7.40 4.01 -4.32
C LEU A 28 -6.32 2.93 -4.35
N ALA A 29 -5.46 2.87 -3.32
CA ALA A 29 -4.44 1.84 -3.21
C ALA A 29 -5.03 0.42 -3.04
N ALA A 30 -6.16 0.28 -2.34
CA ALA A 30 -6.85 -1.01 -2.22
C ALA A 30 -7.45 -1.49 -3.57
N LEU A 31 -7.82 -0.57 -4.44
CA LEU A 31 -8.29 -0.85 -5.81
C LEU A 31 -7.14 -0.98 -6.83
N SER A 32 -5.92 -0.61 -6.44
CA SER A 32 -4.75 -0.68 -7.30
C SER A 32 -4.22 -2.12 -7.39
N PRO A 33 -3.37 -2.43 -8.40
CA PRO A 33 -2.70 -3.71 -8.47
C PRO A 33 -1.96 -4.03 -7.16
N GLY A 34 -2.25 -5.20 -6.61
CA GLY A 34 -1.73 -5.71 -5.34
C GLY A 34 -2.52 -5.28 -4.11
N GLY A 35 -3.50 -4.37 -4.26
CA GLY A 35 -4.32 -3.86 -3.17
C GLY A 35 -5.35 -4.85 -2.61
N GLY A 36 -5.58 -5.96 -3.31
CA GLY A 36 -6.49 -7.02 -2.88
C GLY A 36 -6.29 -8.31 -3.66
N GLU A 37 -6.82 -9.40 -3.13
CA GLU A 37 -6.74 -10.74 -3.73
C GLU A 37 -7.36 -10.82 -5.13
N THR A 38 -8.36 -9.99 -5.42
CA THR A 38 -9.03 -9.88 -6.73
C THR A 38 -8.19 -9.17 -7.78
N HIS A 39 -7.18 -8.40 -7.37
CA HIS A 39 -6.28 -7.65 -8.26
C HIS A 39 -4.82 -7.91 -7.90
N PRO A 40 -4.32 -9.15 -7.94
CA PRO A 40 -2.96 -9.44 -7.54
C PRO A 40 -1.95 -8.92 -8.59
N ILE A 41 -0.77 -8.51 -8.16
CA ILE A 41 0.32 -8.16 -9.08
C ILE A 41 0.92 -9.45 -9.64
N VAL A 42 0.89 -9.62 -10.95
CA VAL A 42 1.50 -10.78 -11.61
C VAL A 42 3.02 -10.60 -11.64
N VAL A 43 3.75 -11.62 -11.18
CA VAL A 43 5.22 -11.66 -11.15
C VAL A 43 5.73 -13.02 -11.63
N THR A 44 6.93 -13.06 -12.18
CA THR A 44 7.50 -14.32 -12.72
C THR A 44 8.00 -15.27 -11.64
N SER A 45 8.39 -14.76 -10.47
CA SER A 45 8.88 -15.59 -9.36
C SER A 45 8.70 -14.91 -8.01
N SER A 46 8.81 -15.71 -6.94
CA SER A 46 8.75 -15.18 -5.57
C SER A 46 9.90 -14.23 -5.23
N ALA A 47 11.07 -14.36 -5.85
CA ALA A 47 12.19 -13.44 -5.62
C ALA A 47 11.91 -12.02 -6.13
N VAL A 48 11.11 -11.89 -7.20
CA VAL A 48 10.72 -10.58 -7.76
C VAL A 48 9.78 -9.82 -6.81
N ILE A 49 9.06 -10.53 -5.93
CA ILE A 49 8.14 -9.93 -4.96
C ILE A 49 8.90 -8.98 -4.02
N ASP A 50 10.01 -9.42 -3.46
CA ASP A 50 10.80 -8.62 -2.51
C ASP A 50 11.35 -7.34 -3.17
N VAL A 51 11.81 -7.45 -4.42
CA VAL A 51 12.28 -6.30 -5.21
C VAL A 51 11.12 -5.33 -5.49
N ARG A 52 9.96 -5.85 -5.87
CA ARG A 52 8.74 -5.04 -6.11
C ARG A 52 8.28 -4.32 -4.86
N ILE A 53 8.31 -4.98 -3.70
CA ILE A 53 7.92 -4.36 -2.42
C ILE A 53 8.84 -3.19 -2.07
N ASN A 54 10.16 -3.36 -2.22
CA ASN A 54 11.11 -2.28 -1.95
C ASN A 54 10.95 -1.09 -2.92
N ALA A 55 10.53 -1.35 -4.16
CA ALA A 55 10.27 -0.32 -5.16
C ALA A 55 8.92 0.38 -5.00
N MET A 56 7.96 -0.20 -4.25
CA MET A 56 6.64 0.39 -4.06
C MET A 56 6.65 1.44 -2.95
N PRO A 57 6.24 2.69 -3.23
CA PRO A 57 6.15 3.72 -2.21
C PRO A 57 4.89 3.56 -1.37
N CYS A 58 4.98 4.00 -0.11
CA CYS A 58 3.81 4.11 0.75
C CYS A 58 2.87 5.20 0.21
N PRO A 59 1.58 4.92 -0.07
CA PRO A 59 0.69 5.96 -0.60
C PRO A 59 0.34 7.03 0.46
N GLN A 60 0.69 6.82 1.73
CA GLN A 60 0.50 7.81 2.78
C GLN A 60 1.66 8.80 2.90
N CYS A 61 2.91 8.33 2.81
CA CYS A 61 4.11 9.13 3.09
C CYS A 61 5.25 8.96 2.08
N GLU A 62 5.01 8.20 1.01
CA GLU A 62 5.96 7.85 -0.06
C GLU A 62 7.23 7.10 0.42
N GLY A 63 7.25 6.67 1.68
CA GLY A 63 8.34 5.90 2.25
C GLY A 63 8.41 4.46 1.74
N GLN A 64 9.55 3.83 2.00
CA GLN A 64 9.80 2.43 1.66
C GLN A 64 9.11 1.48 2.64
N TYR A 65 8.73 0.32 2.14
CA TYR A 65 8.19 -0.76 2.96
C TYR A 65 9.28 -1.65 3.55
N ARG A 66 8.93 -2.32 4.64
CA ARG A 66 9.63 -3.48 5.19
C ARG A 66 8.70 -4.67 5.06
N LEU A 67 9.21 -5.78 4.54
CA LEU A 67 8.51 -7.06 4.55
C LEU A 67 8.43 -7.59 5.99
N VAL A 68 7.22 -7.93 6.42
CA VAL A 68 6.96 -8.52 7.74
C VAL A 68 6.72 -10.01 7.60
N GLU A 69 5.82 -10.39 6.69
CA GLU A 69 5.45 -11.79 6.49
C GLU A 69 5.18 -12.06 5.01
N HIS A 70 5.60 -13.22 4.54
CA HIS A 70 5.34 -13.70 3.19
C HIS A 70 4.64 -15.07 3.26
N ALA A 71 3.36 -15.09 2.93
CA ALA A 71 2.50 -16.27 2.97
C ALA A 71 2.09 -16.71 1.56
N ALA A 72 1.79 -18.00 1.42
CA ALA A 72 1.35 -18.63 0.18
C ALA A 72 -0.02 -19.31 0.39
N PRO A 73 -1.13 -18.54 0.38
CA PRO A 73 -2.45 -19.06 0.74
C PRO A 73 -3.04 -20.04 -0.29
N GLY A 74 -2.52 -20.11 -1.51
CA GLY A 74 -3.06 -20.99 -2.55
C GLY A 74 -2.23 -21.03 -3.83
N ALA A 75 -2.72 -21.77 -4.83
CA ALA A 75 -2.03 -22.07 -6.09
C ALA A 75 -1.53 -20.80 -6.82
N GLY A 76 -0.23 -20.52 -6.68
CA GLY A 76 0.43 -19.37 -7.30
C GLY A 76 0.12 -18.02 -6.65
N LEU A 77 -0.77 -17.94 -5.65
CA LEU A 77 -1.10 -16.69 -4.96
C LEU A 77 -0.15 -16.48 -3.77
N ARG A 78 0.33 -15.25 -3.63
CA ARG A 78 1.23 -14.83 -2.54
C ARG A 78 0.61 -13.63 -1.83
N LYS A 79 0.51 -13.74 -0.52
CA LYS A 79 0.09 -12.66 0.38
C LYS A 79 1.32 -12.16 1.10
N VAL A 80 1.56 -10.85 1.07
CA VAL A 80 2.72 -10.24 1.72
C VAL A 80 2.26 -9.12 2.62
N ASP A 81 2.53 -9.29 3.91
CA ASP A 81 2.27 -8.27 4.91
C ASP A 81 3.50 -7.36 5.00
N VAL A 82 3.29 -6.06 4.81
CA VAL A 82 4.33 -5.04 4.79
C VAL A 82 4.01 -3.92 5.77
N THR A 83 5.06 -3.30 6.30
CA THR A 83 4.93 -2.11 7.16
C THR A 83 5.82 -1.00 6.63
N CYS A 84 5.29 0.22 6.54
CA CYS A 84 6.09 1.36 6.11
C CYS A 84 7.15 1.71 7.16
N ARG A 85 8.40 1.91 6.72
CA ARG A 85 9.51 2.29 7.61
C ARG A 85 9.44 3.73 8.11
N LEU A 86 8.68 4.60 7.43
CA LEU A 86 8.55 6.02 7.79
C LEU A 86 7.31 6.31 8.65
N CYS A 87 6.11 5.94 8.20
CA CYS A 87 4.87 6.24 8.93
C CYS A 87 4.34 5.06 9.77
N GLY A 88 4.92 3.87 9.65
CA GLY A 88 4.49 2.68 10.42
C GLY A 88 3.19 2.03 9.96
N VAL A 89 2.56 2.49 8.87
CA VAL A 89 1.32 1.88 8.37
C VAL A 89 1.58 0.46 7.86
N SER A 90 0.75 -0.48 8.30
CA SER A 90 0.78 -1.87 7.82
C SER A 90 -0.24 -2.07 6.70
N ARG A 91 0.14 -2.87 5.70
CA ARG A 91 -0.69 -3.21 4.55
C ARG A 91 -0.46 -4.63 4.08
N VAL A 92 -1.47 -5.17 3.42
CA VAL A 92 -1.38 -6.46 2.75
C VAL A 92 -1.24 -6.21 1.26
N LEU A 93 -0.26 -6.86 0.64
CA LEU A 93 -0.05 -6.86 -0.79
C LEU A 93 -0.25 -8.27 -1.35
N TRP A 94 -0.95 -8.34 -2.48
CA TRP A 94 -1.26 -9.60 -3.15
C TRP A 94 -0.50 -9.72 -4.46
N PHE A 95 0.13 -10.87 -4.67
CA PHE A 95 0.88 -11.20 -5.88
C PHE A 95 0.43 -12.54 -6.43
N ARG A 96 0.56 -12.72 -7.74
CA ARG A 96 0.33 -14.01 -8.42
C ARG A 96 1.57 -14.38 -9.21
N LEU A 97 2.05 -15.60 -9.03
CA LEU A 97 3.11 -16.15 -9.86
C LEU A 97 2.53 -16.45 -11.25
N ALA A 98 3.18 -15.93 -12.29
CA ALA A 98 2.90 -16.33 -13.66
C ALA A 98 3.16 -17.83 -13.80
N PRO A 99 2.34 -18.56 -14.57
CA PRO A 99 2.69 -19.92 -14.96
C PRO A 99 4.05 -19.88 -15.65
N VAL A 100 4.92 -20.83 -15.31
CA VAL A 100 6.16 -21.02 -16.03
C VAL A 100 5.75 -21.68 -17.35
N ASP A 101 5.53 -20.89 -18.39
CA ASP A 101 5.45 -21.44 -19.74
C ASP A 101 6.86 -21.94 -20.07
N GLU A 102 7.11 -23.24 -19.92
CA GLU A 102 8.27 -23.89 -20.52
C GLU A 102 8.07 -23.87 -22.04
N PRO A 103 8.88 -23.12 -22.82
CA PRO A 103 8.89 -23.31 -24.26
C PRO A 103 9.60 -24.65 -24.51
N ASN A 104 8.84 -25.61 -25.04
CA ASN A 104 9.34 -26.89 -25.53
C ASN A 104 10.25 -26.72 -26.74
#